data_AF-A0A8M1KAE0-F1
#
_entry.id   AF-A0A8M1KAE0-F1
#
_cell.length_a   1.000
_cell.length_b   1.000
_cell.length_c   1.000
_cell.angle_alpha   90.00
_cell.angle_beta   90.00
_cell.angle_gamma   90.00
#
_symmetry.space_group_name_H-M   'P 1'
#
loop_
_entity.id
_entity.type
_entity.pdbx_description
1 polymer ?
#
loop_
_entity_poly.entity_id
_entity_poly.type
_entity_poly.pdbx_seq_one_letter_code
_entity_poly.pdbx_strand_id
1 'polypeptide(L)'
;MVLVGKTGSGKSAAGNTILGREGFESEMSPESVTKECRIDQVMSGEKTISVTDTPGVYDTALGEEAFKRKLEECIYLTVPGPHVFLLVISVGVRYSREEEDAVQWICDNFGKEALQYAVVLFTHTDGLKDTPLEQYVGESEDLQTLIRDCGDRFHGFNNNDRNPHQVTELLQKIECMVVGNILRGSEHYTNDMYERAQKQVEEARRLKKAKDAFLGVASGVGVAAAHPGHQQIFHWVSWACGQDSTPLGGDLSDVRVLTQD
;
A
#
# COMPACT_ATOMS: atom_id res chain seq x y z
N MET A 1 5.03 -0.30 -3.32
CA MET A 1 3.80 -0.04 -4.07
C MET A 1 2.61 -0.32 -3.18
N VAL A 2 1.52 0.42 -3.33
CA VAL A 2 0.30 0.26 -2.53
C VAL A 2 -0.85 -0.09 -3.47
N LEU A 3 -1.59 -1.17 -3.16
CA LEU A 3 -2.73 -1.63 -3.94
C LEU A 3 -4.01 -1.00 -3.39
N VAL A 4 -4.74 -0.23 -4.18
CA VAL A 4 -5.97 0.47 -3.74
C VAL A 4 -7.13 0.10 -4.68
N GLY A 5 -8.33 -0.06 -4.13
CA GLY A 5 -9.51 -0.43 -4.91
C GLY A 5 -10.57 -1.09 -4.05
N LYS A 6 -11.76 -1.31 -4.62
CA LYS A 6 -12.89 -1.91 -3.91
C LYS A 6 -12.61 -3.35 -3.44
N THR A 7 -13.45 -3.84 -2.53
CA THR A 7 -13.42 -5.25 -2.14
C THR A 7 -13.75 -6.14 -3.35
N GLY A 8 -13.03 -7.26 -3.50
CA GLY A 8 -13.23 -8.17 -4.63
C GLY A 8 -12.59 -7.72 -5.95
N SER A 9 -11.93 -6.56 -6.04
CA SER A 9 -11.23 -6.14 -7.27
C SER A 9 -9.96 -6.95 -7.58
N GLY A 10 -9.57 -7.90 -6.72
CA GLY A 10 -8.40 -8.75 -6.95
C GLY A 10 -7.06 -8.14 -6.51
N LYS A 11 -7.06 -7.22 -5.53
CA LYS A 11 -5.83 -6.61 -4.97
C LYS A 11 -4.86 -7.67 -4.44
N SER A 12 -5.29 -8.51 -3.51
CA SER A 12 -4.45 -9.55 -2.91
C SER A 12 -3.89 -10.52 -3.96
N ALA A 13 -4.72 -10.96 -4.91
CA ALA A 13 -4.30 -11.79 -6.04
C ALA A 13 -3.27 -11.09 -6.95
N ALA A 14 -3.46 -9.81 -7.24
CA ALA A 14 -2.49 -9.01 -8.00
C ALA A 14 -1.18 -8.84 -7.23
N GLY A 15 -1.25 -8.66 -5.91
CA GLY A 15 -0.08 -8.65 -5.04
C GLY A 15 0.70 -9.96 -5.09
N ASN A 16 0.02 -11.10 -5.03
CA ASN A 16 0.64 -12.42 -5.15
C ASN A 16 1.26 -12.64 -6.54
N THR A 17 0.59 -12.14 -7.59
CA THR A 17 1.11 -12.16 -8.97
C THR A 17 2.40 -11.35 -9.08
N ILE A 18 2.46 -10.13 -8.51
CA ILE A 18 3.67 -9.29 -8.49
C ILE A 18 4.80 -9.95 -7.69
N LEU A 19 4.48 -10.55 -6.55
CA LEU A 19 5.46 -11.22 -5.69
C LEU A 19 5.94 -12.57 -6.27
N GLY A 20 5.20 -13.15 -7.21
CA GLY A 20 5.45 -14.49 -7.75
C GLY A 20 5.21 -15.62 -6.73
N ARG A 21 4.50 -15.34 -5.63
CA ARG A 21 4.17 -16.29 -4.55
C ARG A 21 2.92 -15.83 -3.78
N GLU A 22 2.33 -16.74 -3.03
CA GLU A 22 1.25 -16.43 -2.09
C GLU A 22 1.81 -15.66 -0.88
N GLY A 23 1.71 -14.34 -0.90
CA GLY A 23 2.08 -13.44 0.22
C GLY A 23 0.86 -12.87 0.95
N PHE A 24 -0.27 -12.77 0.25
CA PHE A 24 -1.55 -12.29 0.74
C PHE A 24 -2.60 -13.38 0.64
N GLU A 25 -3.52 -13.40 1.60
CA GLU A 25 -4.67 -14.30 1.56
C GLU A 25 -5.65 -13.80 0.51
N SER A 26 -5.96 -14.63 -0.48
CA SER A 26 -6.82 -14.28 -1.60
C SER A 26 -7.83 -15.40 -1.85
N GLU A 27 -9.02 -15.25 -1.29
CA GLU A 27 -10.12 -16.20 -1.48
C GLU A 27 -11.34 -15.53 -2.12
N MET A 28 -12.06 -16.27 -2.97
CA MET A 28 -13.38 -15.85 -3.42
C MET A 28 -14.37 -16.04 -2.26
N SER A 29 -14.58 -14.97 -1.50
CA SER A 29 -15.49 -14.95 -0.36
C SER A 29 -16.57 -13.87 -0.55
N PRO A 30 -17.82 -14.12 -0.10
CA PRO A 30 -18.85 -13.09 -0.04
C PRO A 30 -18.53 -12.01 1.02
N GLU A 31 -17.59 -12.28 1.93
CA GLU A 31 -17.10 -11.35 2.93
C GLU A 31 -15.64 -10.95 2.65
N SER A 32 -15.29 -9.72 3.04
CA SER A 32 -13.92 -9.21 2.94
C SER A 32 -12.95 -10.02 3.80
N VAL A 33 -11.94 -10.60 3.13
CA VAL A 33 -10.87 -11.38 3.78
C VAL A 33 -9.79 -10.44 4.35
N THR A 34 -9.39 -9.43 3.58
CA THR A 34 -8.36 -8.47 3.99
C THR A 34 -8.93 -7.40 4.91
N LYS A 35 -8.70 -7.57 6.20
CA LYS A 35 -9.16 -6.63 7.24
C LYS A 35 -8.11 -5.60 7.64
N GLU A 36 -6.83 -5.81 7.36
CA GLU A 36 -5.73 -4.93 7.78
C GLU A 36 -4.76 -4.71 6.62
N CYS A 37 -3.97 -3.65 6.67
CA CYS A 37 -2.91 -3.43 5.71
C CYS A 37 -1.80 -4.47 5.92
N ARG A 38 -1.39 -5.16 4.86
CA ARG A 38 -0.29 -6.14 4.91
C ARG A 38 0.79 -5.75 3.91
N ILE A 39 2.04 -5.85 4.32
CA ILE A 39 3.20 -5.61 3.47
C ILE A 39 3.97 -6.91 3.29
N ASP A 40 4.35 -7.21 2.06
CA ASP A 40 5.24 -8.33 1.77
C ASP A 40 6.22 -7.94 0.66
N GLN A 41 7.35 -8.63 0.60
CA GLN A 41 8.50 -8.24 -0.21
C GLN A 41 9.12 -9.42 -0.97
N VAL A 42 9.71 -9.10 -2.11
CA VAL A 42 10.53 -10.03 -2.89
C VAL A 42 11.73 -9.29 -3.48
N MET A 43 12.87 -9.99 -3.59
CA MET A 43 14.04 -9.50 -4.30
C MET A 43 13.88 -9.76 -5.80
N SER A 44 14.06 -8.72 -6.62
CA SER A 44 14.09 -8.81 -8.08
C SER A 44 15.36 -8.15 -8.59
N GLY A 45 16.35 -8.97 -8.93
CA GLY A 45 17.72 -8.51 -9.19
C GLY A 45 18.30 -7.82 -7.96
N GLU A 46 18.74 -6.57 -8.13
CA GLU A 46 19.29 -5.73 -7.06
C GLU A 46 18.22 -4.89 -6.34
N LYS A 47 16.96 -4.94 -6.78
CA LYS A 47 15.86 -4.15 -6.23
C LYS A 47 14.98 -4.99 -5.31
N THR A 48 14.50 -4.39 -4.22
CA THR A 48 13.44 -4.97 -3.39
C THR A 48 12.09 -4.44 -3.85
N ILE A 49 11.21 -5.35 -4.26
CA ILE A 49 9.82 -5.04 -4.56
C ILE A 49 9.03 -5.22 -3.28
N SER A 50 8.49 -4.12 -2.75
CA SER A 50 7.58 -4.15 -1.60
C SER A 50 6.17 -3.86 -2.04
N VAL A 51 5.24 -4.77 -1.74
CA VAL A 51 3.82 -4.67 -2.07
C VAL A 51 3.03 -4.52 -0.78
N THR A 52 2.17 -3.51 -0.71
CA THR A 52 1.24 -3.30 0.40
C THR A 52 -0.18 -3.55 -0.09
N ASP A 53 -0.79 -4.62 0.38
CA ASP A 53 -2.21 -4.91 0.18
C ASP A 53 -3.04 -4.16 1.22
N THR A 54 -4.13 -3.53 0.77
CA THR A 54 -5.00 -2.71 1.62
C THR A 54 -6.39 -3.32 1.72
N PRO A 55 -7.12 -3.04 2.81
CA PRO A 55 -8.56 -3.26 2.84
C PRO A 55 -9.27 -2.54 1.68
N GLY A 56 -10.46 -3.00 1.31
CA GLY A 56 -11.28 -2.32 0.30
C GLY A 56 -11.76 -0.95 0.80
N VAL A 57 -11.78 0.04 -0.11
CA VAL A 57 -12.08 1.45 0.24
C VAL A 57 -13.48 1.65 0.85
N TYR A 58 -14.42 0.75 0.53
CA TYR A 58 -15.80 0.75 1.03
C TYR A 58 -16.22 -0.65 1.45
N ASP A 59 -15.42 -1.30 2.29
CA ASP A 59 -15.89 -2.50 2.97
C ASP A 59 -17.06 -2.11 3.88
N THR A 60 -18.29 -2.48 3.49
CA THR A 60 -19.56 -2.11 4.16
C THR A 60 -19.62 -2.47 5.65
N ALA A 61 -18.65 -3.23 6.15
CA ALA A 61 -18.48 -3.57 7.56
C ALA A 61 -17.72 -2.51 8.40
N LEU A 62 -17.04 -1.53 7.77
CA LEU A 62 -16.17 -0.55 8.45
C LEU A 62 -16.73 0.87 8.26
N GLY A 63 -16.93 1.58 9.37
CA GLY A 63 -17.25 3.02 9.32
C GLY A 63 -16.05 3.86 8.87
N GLU A 64 -16.31 5.10 8.43
CA GLU A 64 -15.31 6.05 7.92
C GLU A 64 -14.09 6.21 8.86
N GLU A 65 -14.32 6.29 10.17
CA GLU A 65 -13.24 6.39 11.17
C GLU A 65 -12.37 5.12 11.25
N ALA A 66 -13.00 3.94 11.19
CA ALA A 66 -12.27 2.68 11.24
C ALA A 66 -11.40 2.49 9.98
N PHE A 67 -11.90 2.95 8.84
CA PHE A 67 -11.15 2.96 7.59
C PHE A 67 -9.99 3.95 7.62
N LYS A 68 -10.20 5.18 8.15
CA LYS A 68 -9.13 6.16 8.37
C LYS A 68 -8.00 5.63 9.26
N ARG A 69 -8.32 4.91 10.35
CA ARG A 69 -7.27 4.29 11.21
C ARG A 69 -6.45 3.23 10.47
N LYS A 70 -7.10 2.38 9.68
CA LYS A 70 -6.41 1.37 8.85
C LYS A 70 -5.54 2.03 7.79
N LEU A 71 -5.93 3.21 7.31
CA LEU A 71 -5.07 4.00 6.44
C LEU A 71 -3.83 4.53 7.15
N GLU A 72 -3.98 5.10 8.35
CA GLU A 72 -2.84 5.60 9.13
C GLU A 72 -1.80 4.49 9.31
N GLU A 73 -2.26 3.27 9.61
CA GLU A 73 -1.43 2.06 9.66
C GLU A 73 -0.67 1.81 8.35
N CYS A 74 -1.37 1.87 7.21
CA CYS A 74 -0.77 1.77 5.88
C CYS A 74 0.33 2.82 5.62
N ILE A 75 0.17 4.06 6.10
CA ILE A 75 1.17 5.13 5.93
C ILE A 75 2.47 4.77 6.65
N TYR A 76 2.40 4.26 7.89
CA TYR A 76 3.59 3.84 8.63
C TYR A 76 4.31 2.65 7.99
N LEU A 77 3.58 1.72 7.34
CA LEU A 77 4.19 0.61 6.59
C LEU A 77 4.94 1.06 5.34
N THR A 78 4.59 2.22 4.81
CA THR A 78 5.02 2.65 3.48
C THR A 78 5.89 3.89 3.49
N VAL A 79 6.31 4.38 4.68
CA VAL A 79 7.31 5.46 4.78
C VAL A 79 8.60 5.11 4.02
N PRO A 80 9.25 6.07 3.34
CA PRO A 80 8.92 7.51 3.28
C PRO A 80 7.74 7.85 2.36
N GLY A 81 7.28 6.88 1.58
CA GLY A 81 6.09 6.96 0.75
C GLY A 81 6.14 5.95 -0.40
N PRO A 82 5.01 5.67 -1.06
CA PRO A 82 4.97 4.71 -2.15
C PRO A 82 5.54 5.29 -3.44
N HIS A 83 6.36 4.48 -4.13
CA HIS A 83 6.77 4.76 -5.52
C HIS A 83 5.60 4.73 -6.51
N VAL A 84 4.57 3.91 -6.20
CA VAL A 84 3.38 3.79 -7.04
C VAL A 84 2.16 3.37 -6.21
N PHE A 85 1.02 3.97 -6.52
CA PHE A 85 -0.32 3.49 -6.19
C PHE A 85 -0.87 2.68 -7.37
N LEU A 86 -1.27 1.43 -7.14
CA LEU A 86 -1.94 0.59 -8.14
C LEU A 86 -3.44 0.66 -7.88
N LEU A 87 -4.17 1.34 -8.77
CA LEU A 87 -5.62 1.46 -8.74
C LEU A 87 -6.24 0.21 -9.37
N VAL A 88 -6.62 -0.76 -8.53
CA VAL A 88 -7.04 -2.10 -8.96
C VAL A 88 -8.54 -2.12 -9.28
N ILE A 89 -8.86 -2.36 -10.55
CA ILE A 89 -10.23 -2.44 -11.09
C ILE A 89 -10.41 -3.80 -11.75
N SER A 90 -11.48 -4.53 -11.42
CA SER A 90 -11.81 -5.78 -12.13
C SER A 90 -12.47 -5.47 -13.46
N VAL A 91 -12.06 -6.14 -14.53
CA VAL A 91 -12.86 -6.16 -15.77
C VAL A 91 -14.13 -6.98 -15.54
N GLY A 92 -15.13 -6.81 -16.41
CA GLY A 92 -16.37 -7.60 -16.38
C GLY A 92 -17.39 -7.15 -15.33
N VAL A 93 -17.05 -6.19 -14.47
CA VAL A 93 -18.01 -5.42 -13.68
C VAL A 93 -18.12 -4.01 -14.25
N ARG A 94 -19.30 -3.41 -14.15
CA ARG A 94 -19.48 -2.01 -14.54
C ARG A 94 -18.61 -1.15 -13.63
N TYR A 95 -17.85 -0.21 -14.21
CA TYR A 95 -17.20 0.85 -13.44
C TYR A 95 -18.30 1.56 -12.62
N SER A 96 -18.23 1.38 -11.31
CA SER A 96 -19.28 1.73 -10.37
C SER A 96 -18.82 2.87 -9.48
N ARG A 97 -19.76 3.39 -8.69
CA ARG A 97 -19.45 4.41 -7.68
C ARG A 97 -18.37 3.95 -6.72
N GLU A 98 -18.28 2.67 -6.41
CA GLU A 98 -17.22 2.16 -5.50
C GLU A 98 -15.81 2.31 -6.09
N GLU A 99 -15.66 2.21 -7.42
CA GLU A 99 -14.38 2.49 -8.08
C GLU A 99 -14.09 4.00 -8.10
N GLU A 100 -15.08 4.84 -8.38
CA GLU A 100 -14.95 6.30 -8.28
C GLU A 100 -14.56 6.72 -6.86
N ASP A 101 -15.20 6.13 -5.86
CA ASP A 101 -14.95 6.41 -4.46
C ASP A 101 -13.54 5.96 -4.04
N ALA A 102 -12.99 4.89 -4.64
CA ALA A 102 -11.59 4.50 -4.44
C ALA A 102 -10.59 5.53 -4.98
N VAL A 103 -10.89 6.15 -6.11
CA VAL A 103 -10.10 7.24 -6.69
C VAL A 103 -10.24 8.51 -5.86
N GLN A 104 -11.47 8.85 -5.49
CA GLN A 104 -11.78 10.01 -4.65
C GLN A 104 -11.08 9.90 -3.31
N TRP A 105 -11.03 8.70 -2.72
CA TRP A 105 -10.31 8.46 -1.49
C TRP A 105 -8.80 8.76 -1.61
N ILE A 106 -8.14 8.37 -2.71
CA ILE A 106 -6.74 8.78 -2.93
C ILE A 106 -6.64 10.31 -3.01
N CYS A 107 -7.54 10.96 -3.74
CA CYS A 107 -7.53 12.41 -3.89
C CYS A 107 -7.76 13.15 -2.55
N ASP A 108 -8.66 12.65 -1.72
CA ASP A 108 -9.02 13.26 -0.44
C ASP A 108 -7.90 13.12 0.60
N ASN A 109 -7.15 12.02 0.56
CA ASN A 109 -6.13 11.71 1.57
C ASN A 109 -4.70 12.03 1.11
N PHE A 110 -4.44 11.92 -0.18
CA PHE A 110 -3.11 12.11 -0.78
C PHE A 110 -3.08 13.23 -1.82
N GLY A 111 -4.14 14.03 -1.93
CA GLY A 111 -4.22 15.08 -2.94
C GLY A 111 -4.33 14.53 -4.36
N LYS A 112 -4.66 15.40 -5.31
CA LYS A 112 -4.77 15.01 -6.72
C LYS A 112 -3.41 14.69 -7.33
N GLU A 113 -2.35 15.23 -6.77
CA GLU A 113 -0.96 15.01 -7.16
C GLU A 113 -0.54 13.55 -6.98
N ALA A 114 -1.19 12.79 -6.09
CA ALA A 114 -0.95 11.36 -5.94
C ALA A 114 -1.24 10.55 -7.20
N LEU A 115 -2.14 11.03 -8.08
CA LEU A 115 -2.42 10.39 -9.37
C LEU A 115 -1.21 10.43 -10.32
N GLN A 116 -0.26 11.35 -10.12
CA GLN A 116 1.02 11.35 -10.84
C GLN A 116 1.91 10.13 -10.48
N TYR A 117 1.62 9.50 -9.34
CA TYR A 117 2.26 8.27 -8.86
C TYR A 117 1.32 7.07 -9.00
N ALA A 118 0.23 7.18 -9.76
CA ALA A 118 -0.73 6.10 -9.93
C ALA A 118 -0.61 5.40 -11.29
N VAL A 119 -0.93 4.10 -11.30
CA VAL A 119 -1.17 3.28 -12.49
C VAL A 119 -2.49 2.55 -12.29
N VAL A 120 -3.37 2.56 -13.30
CA VAL A 120 -4.62 1.77 -13.28
C VAL A 120 -4.30 0.32 -13.61
N LEU A 121 -4.62 -0.61 -12.71
CA LEU A 121 -4.39 -2.04 -12.90
C LEU A 121 -5.73 -2.76 -13.09
N PHE A 122 -5.96 -3.28 -14.29
CA PHE A 122 -7.12 -4.09 -14.59
C PHE A 122 -6.87 -5.56 -14.24
N THR A 123 -7.73 -6.19 -13.45
CA THR A 123 -7.66 -7.62 -13.10
C THR A 123 -8.74 -8.41 -13.83
N HIS A 124 -8.64 -9.74 -13.80
CA HIS A 124 -9.56 -10.68 -14.47
C HIS A 124 -9.59 -10.50 -15.99
N THR A 125 -8.49 -10.07 -16.61
CA THR A 125 -8.43 -9.78 -18.06
C THR A 125 -8.72 -10.99 -18.94
N ASP A 126 -8.67 -12.21 -18.41
CA ASP A 126 -9.18 -13.42 -19.04
C ASP A 126 -10.67 -13.33 -19.41
N GLY A 127 -11.44 -12.51 -18.70
CA GLY A 127 -12.84 -12.21 -19.00
C GLY A 127 -13.05 -11.42 -20.31
N LEU A 128 -12.01 -10.75 -20.83
CA LEU A 128 -12.08 -9.98 -22.08
C LEU A 128 -12.04 -10.87 -23.34
N LYS A 129 -11.67 -12.15 -23.20
CA LYS A 129 -11.51 -13.08 -24.33
C LYS A 129 -10.58 -12.50 -25.40
N ASP A 130 -11.08 -12.26 -26.61
CA ASP A 130 -10.33 -11.72 -27.75
C ASP A 130 -10.35 -10.18 -27.82
N THR A 131 -11.06 -9.52 -26.91
CA THR A 131 -11.14 -8.05 -26.87
C THR A 131 -9.86 -7.48 -26.23
N PRO A 132 -9.10 -6.63 -26.94
CA PRO A 132 -7.95 -5.95 -26.35
C PRO A 132 -8.35 -5.06 -25.18
N LEU A 133 -7.48 -4.96 -24.16
CA LEU A 133 -7.75 -4.12 -22.99
C LEU A 133 -7.95 -2.65 -23.38
N GLU A 134 -7.19 -2.16 -24.36
CA GLU A 134 -7.30 -0.81 -24.92
C GLU A 134 -8.70 -0.55 -25.48
N GLN A 135 -9.29 -1.55 -26.14
CA GLN A 135 -10.65 -1.45 -26.67
C GLN A 135 -11.66 -1.38 -25.53
N TYR A 136 -11.54 -2.25 -24.52
CA TYR A 136 -12.42 -2.26 -23.35
C TYR A 136 -12.40 -0.91 -22.61
N VAL A 137 -11.21 -0.36 -22.37
CA VAL A 137 -11.06 0.97 -21.78
C VAL A 137 -11.68 2.05 -22.68
N GLY A 138 -11.55 1.89 -24.00
CA GLY A 138 -12.11 2.78 -25.01
C GLY A 138 -13.63 2.94 -24.94
N GLU A 139 -14.35 1.99 -24.33
CA GLU A 139 -15.81 1.97 -24.25
C GLU A 139 -16.39 2.82 -23.10
N SER A 140 -15.56 3.36 -22.19
CA SER A 140 -16.02 4.15 -21.04
C SER A 140 -15.28 5.49 -20.93
N GLU A 141 -16.03 6.60 -21.02
CA GLU A 141 -15.48 7.95 -20.84
C GLU A 141 -14.91 8.17 -19.42
N ASP A 142 -15.52 7.55 -18.41
CA ASP A 142 -15.08 7.63 -17.01
C ASP A 142 -13.72 6.94 -16.83
N LEU A 143 -13.55 5.72 -17.37
CA LEU A 143 -12.27 5.02 -17.35
C LEU A 143 -11.19 5.79 -18.11
N GLN A 144 -11.52 6.34 -19.29
CA GLN A 144 -10.59 7.17 -20.03
C GLN A 144 -10.17 8.42 -19.24
N THR A 145 -11.10 9.04 -18.51
CA THR A 145 -10.80 10.20 -17.67
C THR A 145 -9.86 9.82 -16.54
N LEU A 146 -10.15 8.74 -15.82
CA LEU A 146 -9.29 8.23 -14.76
C LEU A 146 -7.87 7.93 -15.28
N ILE A 147 -7.75 7.28 -16.43
CA ILE A 147 -6.47 6.92 -17.02
C ILE A 147 -5.68 8.16 -17.43
N ARG A 148 -6.34 9.19 -17.99
CA ARG A 148 -5.71 10.48 -18.28
C ARG A 148 -5.23 11.19 -17.02
N ASP A 149 -6.01 11.16 -15.94
CA ASP A 149 -5.60 11.72 -14.65
C ASP A 149 -4.39 10.96 -14.07
N CYS A 150 -4.30 9.66 -14.36
CA CYS A 150 -3.13 8.82 -14.13
C CYS A 150 -2.10 8.90 -15.28
N GLY A 151 -2.07 10.01 -16.04
CA GLY A 151 -1.13 10.27 -17.13
C GLY A 151 -0.94 9.13 -18.13
N ASP A 152 -2.06 8.59 -18.60
CA ASP A 152 -2.19 7.52 -19.60
C ASP A 152 -1.56 6.17 -19.19
N ARG A 153 -1.42 5.94 -17.88
CA ARG A 153 -0.83 4.71 -17.33
C ARG A 153 -1.90 3.71 -16.91
N PHE A 154 -2.00 2.62 -17.67
CA PHE A 154 -2.76 1.44 -17.26
C PHE A 154 -2.06 0.13 -17.67
N HIS A 155 -2.42 -0.97 -17.02
CA HIS A 155 -1.90 -2.31 -17.28
C HIS A 155 -2.96 -3.37 -16.94
N GLY A 156 -2.86 -4.57 -17.52
CA GLY A 156 -3.83 -5.65 -17.34
C GLY A 156 -3.20 -6.93 -16.83
N PHE A 157 -3.82 -7.55 -15.82
CA PHE A 157 -3.42 -8.82 -15.23
C PHE A 157 -4.50 -9.89 -15.40
N ASN A 158 -4.05 -11.06 -15.82
CA ASN A 158 -4.75 -12.31 -15.55
C ASN A 158 -4.05 -12.97 -14.36
N ASN A 159 -4.59 -12.80 -13.15
CA ASN A 159 -3.99 -13.34 -11.92
C ASN A 159 -3.99 -14.89 -11.86
N ASN A 160 -4.70 -15.56 -12.78
CA ASN A 160 -4.64 -17.03 -12.93
C ASN A 160 -3.49 -17.47 -13.87
N ASP A 161 -2.91 -16.53 -14.62
CA ASP A 161 -1.76 -16.78 -15.48
C ASP A 161 -0.46 -16.51 -14.72
N ARG A 162 0.43 -17.50 -14.71
CA ARG A 162 1.75 -17.39 -14.08
C ARG A 162 2.81 -16.81 -15.01
N ASN A 163 2.39 -16.24 -16.15
CA ASN A 163 3.27 -15.63 -17.10
C ASN A 163 4.00 -14.41 -16.49
N PRO A 164 5.33 -14.46 -16.33
CA PRO A 164 6.09 -13.37 -15.70
C PRO A 164 6.16 -12.10 -16.58
N HIS A 165 5.75 -12.18 -17.86
CA HIS A 165 5.77 -11.02 -18.76
C HIS A 165 4.82 -9.91 -18.28
N GLN A 166 3.65 -10.25 -17.75
CA GLN A 166 2.69 -9.26 -17.23
C GLN A 166 3.33 -8.42 -16.12
N VAL A 167 3.98 -9.09 -15.16
CA VAL A 167 4.70 -8.42 -14.07
C VAL A 167 5.88 -7.60 -14.61
N THR A 168 6.65 -8.14 -15.55
CA THR A 168 7.80 -7.45 -16.14
C THR A 168 7.38 -6.14 -16.83
N GLU A 169 6.32 -6.17 -17.63
CA GLU A 169 5.78 -5.00 -18.32
C GLU A 169 5.20 -3.97 -17.34
N LEU A 170 4.50 -4.41 -16.29
CA LEU A 170 4.04 -3.52 -15.22
C LEU A 170 5.23 -2.80 -14.56
N LEU A 171 6.28 -3.55 -14.17
CA LEU A 171 7.46 -2.97 -13.53
C LEU A 171 8.19 -1.99 -14.44
N GLN A 172 8.29 -2.27 -15.74
CA GLN A 172 8.86 -1.32 -16.71
C GLN A 172 8.04 -0.01 -16.80
N LYS A 173 6.70 -0.10 -16.81
CA LYS A 173 5.83 1.09 -16.76
C LYS A 173 6.05 1.90 -15.48
N ILE A 174 6.18 1.22 -14.34
CA ILE A 174 6.44 1.85 -13.05
C ILE A 174 7.83 2.51 -13.05
N GLU A 175 8.87 1.86 -13.56
CA GLU A 175 10.22 2.43 -13.63
C GLU A 175 10.25 3.70 -14.48
N CYS A 176 9.60 3.70 -15.65
CA CYS A 176 9.46 4.89 -16.47
C CYS A 176 8.74 6.03 -15.72
N MET A 177 7.67 5.70 -14.99
CA MET A 177 6.94 6.68 -14.17
C MET A 177 7.84 7.26 -13.07
N VAL A 178 8.58 6.41 -12.35
CA VAL A 178 9.48 6.83 -11.26
C VAL A 178 10.60 7.72 -11.80
N VAL A 179 11.21 7.40 -12.95
CA VAL A 179 12.19 8.29 -13.60
C VAL A 179 11.57 9.64 -13.91
N GLY A 180 10.35 9.67 -14.45
CA GLY A 180 9.61 10.92 -14.68
C GLY A 180 9.34 11.71 -13.39
N ASN A 181 9.01 11.04 -12.29
CA ASN A 181 8.81 11.65 -10.97
C ASN A 181 10.11 12.23 -10.41
N ILE A 182 11.24 11.52 -10.53
CA ILE A 182 12.57 12.01 -10.11
C ILE A 182 12.92 13.32 -10.82
N LEU A 183 12.66 13.41 -12.12
CA LEU A 183 12.88 14.63 -12.90
C LEU A 183 11.96 15.80 -12.46
N ARG A 184 10.83 15.49 -11.82
CA ARG A 184 9.91 16.47 -11.19
C ARG A 184 10.27 16.79 -9.73
N GLY A 185 11.24 16.10 -9.14
CA GLY A 185 11.81 16.42 -7.82
C GLY A 185 11.58 15.38 -6.73
N SER A 186 10.88 14.27 -6.99
CA SER A 186 10.71 13.20 -5.98
C SER A 186 10.59 11.82 -6.62
N GLU A 187 11.23 10.80 -6.06
CA GLU A 187 11.14 9.42 -6.56
C GLU A 187 9.87 8.69 -6.10
N HIS A 188 9.30 9.11 -4.97
CA HIS A 188 8.12 8.53 -4.34
C HIS A 188 7.13 9.63 -3.97
N TYR A 189 5.86 9.26 -3.82
CA TYR A 189 4.85 10.19 -3.34
C TYR A 189 5.09 10.52 -1.87
N THR A 190 4.93 11.78 -1.48
CA THR A 190 4.98 12.21 -0.07
C THR A 190 4.02 13.36 0.19
N ASN A 191 3.63 13.53 1.45
CA ASN A 191 2.86 14.67 1.98
C ASN A 191 3.12 14.82 3.48
N ASP A 192 2.46 15.80 4.11
CA ASP A 192 2.52 16.03 5.56
C ASP A 192 2.34 14.77 6.42
N MET A 193 1.48 13.84 6.01
CA MET A 193 1.25 12.60 6.76
C MET A 193 2.46 11.68 6.68
N TYR A 194 3.02 11.48 5.47
CA TYR A 194 4.24 10.70 5.28
C TYR A 194 5.46 11.35 5.95
N GLU A 195 5.61 12.66 5.87
CA GLU A 195 6.72 13.37 6.52
C GLU A 195 6.67 13.23 8.06
N ARG A 196 5.48 13.33 8.66
CA ARG A 196 5.29 13.13 10.10
C ARG A 196 5.57 11.68 10.49
N ALA A 197 5.01 10.72 9.74
CA ALA A 197 5.22 9.31 9.99
C ALA A 197 6.71 8.93 9.87
N GLN A 198 7.41 9.44 8.85
CA GLN A 198 8.83 9.21 8.65
C GLN A 198 9.65 9.74 9.82
N LYS A 199 9.40 10.98 10.29
CA LYS A 199 10.09 11.55 11.46
C LYS A 199 9.93 10.66 12.69
N GLN A 200 8.70 10.22 12.98
CA GLN A 200 8.43 9.36 14.13
C GLN A 200 9.11 7.99 14.01
N VAL A 201 9.10 7.38 12.83
CA VAL A 201 9.78 6.10 12.57
C VAL A 201 11.30 6.24 12.71
N GLU A 202 11.88 7.34 12.22
CA GLU A 202 13.31 7.62 12.36
C GLU A 202 13.73 7.87 13.83
N GLU A 203 12.95 8.64 14.57
CA GLU A 203 13.16 8.89 16.00
C GLU A 203 13.06 7.61 16.81
N ALA A 204 12.04 6.79 16.56
CA ALA A 204 11.91 5.47 17.17
C ALA A 204 13.15 4.61 16.83
N ARG A 205 13.55 4.52 15.56
CA ARG A 205 14.76 3.76 15.16
C ARG A 205 16.03 4.26 15.86
N ARG A 206 16.21 5.57 16.02
CA ARG A 206 17.35 6.16 16.75
C ARG A 206 17.33 5.78 18.23
N LEU A 207 16.17 5.89 18.88
CA LEU A 207 16.01 5.52 20.28
C LEU A 207 16.16 4.01 20.50
N LYS A 208 15.74 3.15 19.55
CA LYS A 208 16.04 1.70 19.56
C LYS A 208 17.54 1.46 19.55
N LYS A 209 18.25 2.02 18.56
CA LYS A 209 19.71 1.89 18.45
C LYS A 209 20.44 2.39 19.69
N ALA A 210 19.99 3.49 20.29
CA ALA A 210 20.55 4.02 21.53
C ALA A 210 20.30 3.09 22.73
N LYS A 211 19.10 2.51 22.85
CA LYS A 211 18.78 1.51 23.87
C LYS A 211 19.57 0.22 23.68
N ASP A 212 19.71 -0.27 22.45
CA ASP A 212 20.47 -1.49 22.13
C ASP A 212 21.96 -1.29 22.40
N ALA A 213 22.51 -0.13 22.03
CA ALA A 213 23.87 0.26 22.38
C ALA A 213 24.03 0.40 23.91
N PHE A 214 23.08 1.03 24.60
CA PHE A 214 23.10 1.15 26.05
C PHE A 214 22.99 -0.20 26.75
N LEU A 215 22.11 -1.12 26.31
CA LEU A 215 21.99 -2.47 26.85
C LEU A 215 23.22 -3.33 26.53
N GLY A 216 23.81 -3.17 25.35
CA GLY A 216 25.10 -3.77 25.01
C GLY A 216 26.23 -3.30 25.94
N VAL A 217 26.18 -2.03 26.39
CA VAL A 217 27.11 -1.44 27.36
C VAL A 217 26.71 -1.75 28.82
N ALA A 218 25.42 -1.91 29.11
CA ALA A 218 24.81 -2.11 30.44
C ALA A 218 24.70 -3.58 30.87
N SER A 219 25.49 -4.46 30.24
CA SER A 219 26.04 -5.61 30.94
C SER A 219 26.85 -5.21 32.21
N GLY A 220 27.03 -3.90 32.45
CA GLY A 220 27.05 -3.30 33.79
C GLY A 220 26.03 -2.16 33.98
N VAL A 221 25.05 -2.36 34.86
CA VAL A 221 24.16 -1.37 35.54
C VAL A 221 22.79 -1.03 34.90
N GLY A 222 21.73 -1.62 35.49
CA GLY A 222 20.48 -0.97 35.96
C GLY A 222 19.56 -0.26 34.95
N VAL A 223 18.42 -0.90 34.61
CA VAL A 223 17.41 -0.40 33.66
C VAL A 223 16.48 0.66 34.29
N ALA A 224 16.22 1.76 33.57
CA ALA A 224 15.10 2.67 33.82
C ALA A 224 13.94 2.38 32.84
N ALA A 225 12.71 2.30 33.37
CA ALA A 225 11.51 1.91 32.63
C ALA A 225 11.05 2.98 31.63
N ALA A 226 10.67 2.56 30.42
CA ALA A 226 10.14 3.43 29.37
C ALA A 226 8.61 3.59 29.47
N HIS A 227 8.09 4.74 29.03
CA HIS A 227 6.66 5.05 29.01
C HIS A 227 5.85 4.16 28.04
N PRO A 228 4.56 3.89 28.31
CA PRO A 228 3.75 2.90 27.59
C PRO A 228 3.52 3.22 26.10
N GLY A 229 3.28 4.48 25.73
CA GLY A 229 2.94 4.87 24.35
C GLY A 229 4.05 4.65 23.32
N HIS A 230 5.32 4.81 23.73
CA HIS A 230 6.46 4.50 22.87
C HIS A 230 6.55 3.00 22.57
N GLN A 231 6.16 2.16 23.53
CA GLN A 231 6.35 0.72 23.45
C GLN A 231 5.52 0.06 22.33
N GLN A 232 4.31 0.58 22.06
CA GLN A 232 3.48 0.12 20.95
C GLN A 232 4.10 0.46 19.59
N ILE A 233 4.53 1.72 19.37
CA ILE A 233 5.19 2.14 18.12
C ILE A 233 6.46 1.33 17.88
N PHE A 234 7.26 1.07 18.92
CA PHE A 234 8.46 0.25 18.83
C PHE A 234 8.20 -1.18 18.35
N HIS A 235 7.22 -1.84 18.94
CA HIS A 235 6.86 -3.21 18.58
C HIS A 235 6.28 -3.28 17.16
N TRP A 236 5.54 -2.26 16.77
CA TRP A 236 4.94 -2.15 15.44
C TRP A 236 5.99 -1.94 14.34
N VAL A 237 6.93 -1.01 14.56
CA VAL A 237 8.08 -0.79 13.66
C VAL A 237 8.95 -2.04 13.57
N SER A 238 9.11 -2.78 14.67
CA SER A 238 9.89 -4.02 14.72
C SER A 238 9.22 -5.16 13.94
N TRP A 239 7.90 -5.32 14.06
CA TRP A 239 7.10 -6.25 13.24
C TRP A 239 7.13 -5.88 11.75
N ALA A 240 6.89 -4.61 11.40
CA ALA A 240 6.91 -4.13 10.01
C ALA A 240 8.30 -4.29 9.33
N CYS A 241 9.38 -4.28 10.12
CA CYS A 241 10.74 -4.55 9.64
C CYS A 241 11.10 -6.06 9.64
N GLY A 242 10.14 -6.96 9.89
CA GLY A 242 10.34 -8.41 9.90
C GLY A 242 11.17 -8.95 11.07
N GLN A 243 11.29 -8.20 12.16
CA GLN A 243 12.10 -8.57 13.33
C GLN A 243 11.29 -9.22 14.46
N ASP A 244 9.96 -9.08 14.45
CA ASP A 244 9.04 -9.71 15.41
C ASP A 244 7.94 -10.50 14.69
N SER A 245 7.52 -11.63 15.27
CA SER A 245 6.56 -12.57 14.66
C SER A 245 5.10 -12.40 15.14
N THR A 246 4.83 -11.47 16.05
CA THR A 246 3.49 -11.27 16.64
C THR A 246 3.01 -9.83 16.44
N PRO A 247 1.91 -9.59 15.70
CA PRO A 247 1.26 -8.29 15.65
C PRO A 247 0.64 -7.97 17.02
N LEU A 248 0.75 -6.72 17.47
CA LEU A 248 0.06 -6.28 18.68
C LEU A 248 -1.44 -6.19 18.42
N GLY A 249 -2.23 -7.02 19.10
CA GLY A 249 -3.69 -6.85 19.22
C GLY A 249 -4.06 -5.73 20.19
N GLY A 250 -3.57 -4.51 19.96
CA GLY A 250 -3.80 -3.34 20.81
C GLY A 250 -4.46 -2.18 20.06
N ASP A 251 -5.49 -1.59 20.66
CA ASP A 251 -6.19 -0.39 20.16
C ASP A 251 -5.25 0.83 20.21
N LEU A 252 -5.12 1.52 19.07
CA LEU A 252 -4.25 2.70 18.87
C LEU A 252 -4.79 3.98 19.53
N SER A 253 -5.94 3.92 20.21
CA SER A 253 -6.47 5.04 21.01
C SER A 253 -5.50 5.49 22.13
N ASP A 254 -4.60 4.60 22.59
CA ASP A 254 -3.59 4.89 23.62
C ASP A 254 -2.34 5.64 23.11
N VAL A 255 -2.14 5.74 21.78
CA VAL A 255 -1.01 6.51 21.21
C VAL A 255 -1.26 8.03 21.30
N ARG A 256 -2.50 8.47 21.52
CA ARG A 256 -2.89 9.89 21.64
C ARG A 256 -2.35 10.60 22.89
N VAL A 257 -1.75 9.88 23.85
CA VAL A 257 -1.35 10.47 25.15
C VAL A 257 -0.02 11.26 25.08
N LEU A 258 0.72 11.25 23.97
CA LEU A 258 2.01 11.96 23.87
C LEU A 258 1.99 13.30 23.13
N THR A 259 0.82 13.84 22.80
CA THR A 259 0.68 15.19 22.23
C THR A 259 -0.15 16.09 23.12
N GLN A 260 0.38 16.43 24.29
CA GLN A 260 0.04 17.65 25.03
C GLN A 260 1.20 18.01 25.94
N ASP A 261 2.08 18.88 25.43
CA ASP A 261 2.68 20.01 26.13
C ASP A 261 3.25 20.98 25.08
#